data_AF-A0A1E4TQ11-F1
#
_entry.id   AF-A0A1E4TQ11-F1
#
_cell.length_a   1.000
_cell.length_b   1.000
_cell.length_c   1.000
_cell.angle_alpha   90.00
_cell.angle_beta   90.00
_cell.angle_gamma   90.00
#
_symmetry.space_group_name_H-M   'P 1'
#
loop_
_entity.id
_entity.type
_entity.pdbx_description
1 polymer ?
#
loop_
_entity_poly.entity_id
_entity_poly.type
_entity_poly.pdbx_seq_one_letter_code
_entity_poly.pdbx_strand_id
1 'polypeptide(L)'
;MISRSTTVFSNRIRSIHSVKSSLGYTDFKSIPIYLISIPLTNKKSYIYCKHDRELSHVKAARRIDERLTALVMKGWQKLETSKLRVNVEIVKIVKNLLSRIPFDEELLKSIPSQNLIVREMKMSEMNEEFKQRLNSGSLITKHDKLLIKQKDIKNYSNLDPSKHLVKIPIFYPDSISSKEQIHQQLIEYATSGYKKHFKYLCYNLLFIPVTLPLVLIPIVPNVPGFYLAYRAWCHFNAMMGSKHLSFLLENNAEHLTFKEINLNSLAIYGKTKDEKVLQNIQRLKTGDNTDEYILLGEDVADDVAKAYYAEDLVSELKIALKQENQKLNK
;
A
#
# COMPACT_ATOMS: atom_id res chain seq x y z
N MET A 1 5.28 42.79 -22.45
CA MET A 1 4.71 41.78 -23.37
C MET A 1 4.77 40.38 -22.74
N ILE A 2 4.23 40.24 -21.52
CA ILE A 2 4.32 39.03 -20.68
C ILE A 2 2.89 38.55 -20.45
N SER A 3 2.31 37.80 -21.40
CA SER A 3 0.96 37.22 -21.24
C SER A 3 0.70 36.10 -22.26
N ARG A 4 1.62 35.14 -22.41
CA ARG A 4 1.38 33.97 -23.31
C ARG A 4 1.83 32.60 -22.77
N SER A 5 2.56 32.51 -21.66
CA SER A 5 3.08 31.21 -21.17
C SER A 5 2.22 30.53 -20.09
N THR A 6 1.25 31.21 -19.49
CA THR A 6 0.34 30.62 -18.48
C THR A 6 -0.84 29.87 -19.10
N THR A 7 -1.23 30.20 -20.32
CA THR A 7 -2.43 29.65 -20.98
C THR A 7 -2.21 28.23 -21.53
N VAL A 8 -0.99 27.89 -21.94
CA VAL A 8 -0.66 26.55 -22.50
C VAL A 8 -0.55 25.50 -21.39
N PHE A 9 -0.10 25.89 -20.19
CA PHE A 9 0.13 24.98 -19.06
C PHE A 9 -1.18 24.58 -18.34
N SER A 10 -2.13 25.52 -18.23
CA SER A 10 -3.47 25.25 -17.69
C SER A 10 -4.26 24.22 -18.52
N ASN A 11 -4.07 24.24 -19.84
CA ASN A 11 -4.78 23.34 -20.75
C ASN A 11 -4.29 21.88 -20.67
N ARG A 12 -3.04 21.63 -20.27
CA ARG A 12 -2.50 20.26 -20.17
C ARG A 12 -2.95 19.54 -18.90
N ILE A 13 -3.08 20.25 -17.78
CA ILE A 13 -3.67 19.70 -16.54
C ILE A 13 -5.18 19.44 -16.74
N ARG A 14 -5.88 20.31 -17.49
CA ARG A 14 -7.26 20.02 -17.94
C ARG A 14 -7.34 18.86 -18.92
N SER A 15 -6.34 18.65 -19.78
CA SER A 15 -6.33 17.50 -20.70
C SER A 15 -6.27 16.16 -19.96
N ILE A 16 -5.65 16.10 -18.78
CA ILE A 16 -5.69 14.90 -17.91
C ILE A 16 -7.10 14.68 -17.32
N HIS A 17 -7.94 15.72 -17.24
CA HIS A 17 -9.31 15.67 -16.74
C HIS A 17 -10.38 15.46 -17.84
N SER A 18 -10.00 15.39 -19.12
CA SER A 18 -10.96 15.39 -20.25
C SER A 18 -10.85 14.21 -21.21
N VAL A 19 -10.03 13.20 -20.94
CA VAL A 19 -9.99 12.03 -21.84
C VAL A 19 -10.72 10.86 -21.20
N LYS A 20 -11.94 10.60 -21.70
CA LYS A 20 -12.48 9.24 -21.78
C LYS A 20 -11.49 8.43 -22.64
N SER A 21 -10.47 7.84 -22.04
CA SER A 21 -9.58 6.90 -22.71
C SER A 21 -8.98 5.92 -21.71
N SER A 22 -9.23 4.65 -21.99
CA SER A 22 -8.49 3.47 -21.56
C SER A 22 -7.03 3.77 -21.12
N LEU A 23 -6.73 3.58 -19.84
CA LEU A 23 -5.34 3.58 -19.37
C LEU A 23 -4.62 2.34 -19.91
N GLY A 24 -3.52 2.54 -20.63
CA GLY A 24 -2.60 1.47 -21.00
C GLY A 24 -1.62 1.15 -19.86
N TYR A 25 -0.97 -0.01 -19.93
CA TYR A 25 0.11 -0.44 -19.01
C TYR A 25 1.16 0.65 -18.72
N THR A 26 1.50 1.45 -19.73
CA THR A 26 2.50 2.51 -19.65
C THR A 26 2.08 3.68 -18.75
N ASP A 27 0.78 3.91 -18.60
CA ASP A 27 0.25 5.04 -17.82
C ASP A 27 0.34 4.78 -16.31
N PHE A 28 0.08 3.54 -15.87
CA PHE A 28 0.18 3.12 -14.46
C PHE A 28 1.57 3.36 -13.86
N LYS A 29 2.63 3.05 -14.61
CA LYS A 29 4.01 3.13 -14.12
C LYS A 29 4.51 4.57 -13.97
N SER A 30 3.84 5.53 -14.59
CA SER A 30 4.19 6.95 -14.54
C SER A 30 3.60 7.68 -13.32
N ILE A 31 2.62 7.07 -12.66
CA ILE A 31 1.91 7.67 -11.55
C ILE A 31 2.71 7.43 -10.25
N PRO A 32 3.17 8.48 -9.55
CA PRO A 32 4.04 8.32 -8.39
C PRO A 32 3.32 7.74 -7.18
N ILE A 33 2.02 8.00 -7.03
CA ILE A 33 1.17 7.51 -5.95
C ILE A 33 -0.19 7.12 -6.53
N TYR A 34 -0.62 5.89 -6.26
CA TYR A 34 -1.94 5.40 -6.62
C TYR A 34 -2.41 4.30 -5.67
N LEU A 35 -3.73 4.10 -5.58
CA LEU A 35 -4.30 2.96 -4.89
C LEU A 35 -4.73 1.90 -5.90
N ILE A 36 -4.61 0.64 -5.50
CA ILE A 36 -5.17 -0.51 -6.20
C ILE A 36 -6.20 -1.19 -5.31
N SER A 37 -7.28 -1.66 -5.91
CA SER A 37 -8.32 -2.46 -5.26
C SER A 37 -8.39 -3.82 -5.95
N ILE A 38 -8.02 -4.87 -5.22
CA ILE A 38 -8.04 -6.26 -5.68
C ILE A 38 -9.18 -6.99 -4.94
N PRO A 39 -10.30 -7.32 -5.61
CA PRO A 39 -11.41 -8.01 -4.97
C PRO A 39 -11.00 -9.38 -4.44
N LEU A 40 -11.25 -9.63 -3.16
CA LEU A 40 -11.05 -10.93 -2.52
C LEU A 40 -12.37 -11.71 -2.48
N THR A 41 -13.44 -11.00 -2.12
CA THR A 41 -14.83 -11.50 -2.03
C THR A 41 -15.74 -10.62 -2.87
N ASN A 42 -17.00 -11.00 -3.02
CA ASN A 42 -18.02 -10.15 -3.65
C ASN A 42 -18.36 -8.87 -2.84
N LYS A 43 -17.88 -8.74 -1.60
CA LYS A 43 -18.13 -7.58 -0.72
C LYS A 43 -16.86 -6.84 -0.29
N LYS A 44 -15.69 -7.50 -0.31
CA LYS A 44 -14.44 -6.98 0.26
C LYS A 44 -13.29 -7.03 -0.74
N SER A 45 -12.54 -5.94 -0.82
CA SER A 45 -11.32 -5.84 -1.62
C SER A 45 -10.08 -5.67 -0.75
N TYR A 46 -8.96 -6.22 -1.20
CA TYR A 46 -7.64 -5.86 -0.72
C TYR A 46 -7.24 -4.54 -1.37
N ILE A 47 -7.16 -3.48 -0.58
CA ILE A 47 -6.76 -2.15 -1.06
C ILE A 47 -5.34 -1.86 -0.61
N TYR A 48 -4.51 -1.31 -1.49
CA TYR A 48 -3.14 -0.93 -1.16
C TYR A 48 -2.75 0.36 -1.88
N CYS A 49 -2.04 1.24 -1.18
CA CYS A 49 -1.47 2.45 -1.76
C CYS A 49 -0.02 2.21 -2.18
N LYS A 50 0.20 2.18 -3.49
CA LYS A 50 1.52 2.09 -4.07
C LYS A 50 2.10 3.49 -4.22
N HIS A 51 3.28 3.69 -3.66
CA HIS A 51 4.00 4.94 -3.77
C HIS A 51 5.51 4.69 -3.90
N ASP A 52 6.18 5.49 -4.73
CA ASP A 52 7.61 5.30 -5.00
C ASP A 52 8.47 5.78 -3.81
N ARG A 53 8.89 4.82 -2.98
CA ARG A 53 9.75 5.05 -1.81
C ARG A 53 11.15 5.56 -2.16
N GLU A 54 11.57 5.61 -3.43
CA GLU A 54 12.91 6.07 -3.83
C GLU A 54 13.21 7.55 -3.50
N LEU A 55 12.19 8.34 -3.14
CA LEU A 55 12.32 9.78 -2.92
C LEU A 55 12.19 10.27 -1.47
N SER A 56 12.01 9.37 -0.50
CA SER A 56 12.01 9.73 0.91
C SER A 56 13.44 10.03 1.42
N HIS A 57 13.67 11.28 1.81
CA HIS A 57 14.96 11.73 2.35
C HIS A 57 15.06 11.31 3.81
N VAL A 58 15.70 10.18 4.07
CA VAL A 58 16.78 10.16 5.08
C VAL A 58 17.80 9.13 4.64
N LYS A 59 18.81 9.49 3.83
CA LYS A 59 19.90 8.54 3.50
C LYS A 59 20.66 8.05 4.75
N ALA A 60 20.67 8.83 5.83
CA ALA A 60 21.33 8.49 7.09
C ALA A 60 20.49 7.53 7.97
N ALA A 61 19.22 7.83 8.24
CA ALA A 61 18.32 6.86 8.87
C ALA A 61 18.14 5.63 7.98
N ARG A 62 18.03 5.77 6.65
CA ARG A 62 18.02 4.64 5.72
C ARG A 62 19.29 3.79 5.78
N ARG A 63 20.49 4.34 5.97
CA ARG A 63 21.71 3.53 6.16
C ARG A 63 21.72 2.79 7.50
N ILE A 64 21.21 3.43 8.55
CA ILE A 64 21.08 2.81 9.88
C ILE A 64 20.02 1.71 9.81
N ASP A 65 18.89 1.98 9.15
CA ASP A 65 17.82 1.04 8.85
C ASP A 65 18.34 -0.09 7.97
N GLU A 66 19.05 0.17 6.86
CA GLU A 66 19.59 -0.85 5.97
C GLU A 66 20.58 -1.77 6.68
N ARG A 67 21.44 -1.24 7.54
CA ARG A 67 22.36 -2.05 8.36
C ARG A 67 21.60 -2.87 9.38
N LEU A 68 20.66 -2.27 10.10
CA LEU A 68 19.84 -2.94 11.10
C LEU A 68 18.97 -4.03 10.46
N THR A 69 18.30 -3.73 9.36
CA THR A 69 17.56 -4.67 8.52
C THR A 69 18.48 -5.77 8.02
N ALA A 70 19.68 -5.46 7.51
CA ALA A 70 20.62 -6.49 7.08
C ALA A 70 21.06 -7.41 8.23
N LEU A 71 21.25 -6.88 9.43
CA LEU A 71 21.56 -7.68 10.62
C LEU A 71 20.37 -8.57 11.02
N VAL A 72 19.15 -8.02 11.04
CA VAL A 72 17.92 -8.76 11.31
C VAL A 72 17.70 -9.85 10.26
N MET A 73 17.86 -9.55 8.98
CA MET A 73 17.73 -10.51 7.89
C MET A 73 18.75 -11.63 7.99
N LYS A 74 20.02 -11.31 8.31
CA LYS A 74 21.05 -12.33 8.57
C LYS A 74 20.69 -13.20 9.77
N GLY A 75 20.17 -12.61 10.86
CA GLY A 75 19.72 -13.34 12.04
C GLY A 75 18.54 -14.26 11.73
N TRP A 76 17.56 -13.75 10.98
CA TRP A 76 16.38 -14.49 10.54
C TRP A 76 16.76 -15.65 9.62
N GLN A 77 17.61 -15.41 8.61
CA GLN A 77 18.09 -16.44 7.71
C GLN A 77 18.80 -17.57 8.48
N LYS A 78 19.64 -17.23 9.47
CA LYS A 78 20.28 -18.23 10.34
C LYS A 78 19.25 -19.07 11.10
N LEU A 79 18.20 -18.45 11.62
CA LEU A 79 17.11 -19.16 12.32
C LEU A 79 16.34 -20.09 11.39
N GLU A 80 16.00 -19.63 10.17
CA GLU A 80 15.27 -20.42 9.18
C GLU A 80 16.06 -21.62 8.66
N THR A 81 17.38 -21.47 8.45
CA THR A 81 18.23 -22.57 7.97
C THR A 81 18.69 -23.53 9.07
N SER A 82 18.41 -23.20 10.34
CA SER A 82 18.87 -24.01 11.47
C SER A 82 18.11 -25.33 11.55
N LYS A 83 18.84 -26.42 11.84
CA LYS A 83 18.25 -27.74 12.12
C LYS A 83 17.88 -27.94 13.59
N LEU A 84 18.24 -27.01 14.47
CA LEU A 84 17.94 -27.10 15.90
C LEU A 84 16.42 -27.04 16.11
N ARG A 85 15.87 -28.03 16.81
CA ARG A 85 14.42 -28.16 17.07
C ARG A 85 13.80 -26.89 17.66
N VAL A 86 14.50 -26.24 18.58
CA VAL A 86 14.06 -24.99 19.22
C VAL A 86 13.90 -23.86 18.18
N ASN A 87 14.85 -23.71 17.25
CA ASN A 87 14.80 -22.65 16.23
C ASN A 87 13.67 -22.90 15.23
N VAL A 88 13.46 -24.16 14.82
CA VAL A 88 12.35 -24.53 13.93
C VAL A 88 11.00 -24.18 14.56
N GLU A 89 10.84 -24.47 15.85
CA GLU A 89 9.60 -24.14 16.57
C GLU A 89 9.42 -22.62 16.73
N ILE A 90 10.49 -21.86 17.01
CA ILE A 90 10.45 -20.39 17.05
C ILE A 90 10.00 -19.82 15.70
N VAL A 91 10.58 -20.29 14.59
CA VAL A 91 10.21 -19.84 13.24
C VAL A 91 8.74 -20.13 12.97
N LYS A 92 8.25 -21.32 13.35
CA LYS A 92 6.84 -21.70 13.22
C LYS A 92 5.91 -20.79 14.05
N ILE A 93 6.27 -20.51 15.30
CA ILE A 93 5.52 -19.60 16.18
C ILE A 93 5.47 -18.20 15.58
N VAL A 94 6.60 -17.65 15.15
CA VAL A 94 6.67 -16.30 14.56
C VAL A 94 5.86 -16.24 13.26
N LYS A 95 6.01 -17.21 12.35
CA LYS A 95 5.22 -17.26 11.10
C LYS A 95 3.71 -17.32 11.39
N ASN A 96 3.30 -18.14 12.37
CA ASN A 96 1.91 -18.22 12.80
C ASN A 96 1.42 -16.88 13.38
N LEU A 97 2.20 -16.22 14.26
CA LEU A 97 1.87 -14.91 14.82
C LEU A 97 1.70 -13.84 13.74
N LEU A 98 2.65 -13.75 12.80
CA LEU A 98 2.60 -12.78 11.71
C LEU A 98 1.41 -13.03 10.78
N SER A 99 1.08 -14.30 10.48
CA SER A 99 -0.06 -14.65 9.63
C SER A 99 -1.44 -14.30 10.23
N ARG A 100 -1.50 -14.02 11.53
CA ARG A 100 -2.73 -13.60 12.24
C ARG A 100 -2.95 -12.10 12.23
N ILE A 101 -1.97 -11.32 11.79
CA ILE A 101 -2.09 -9.87 11.69
C ILE A 101 -3.15 -9.55 10.62
N PRO A 102 -4.23 -8.82 10.96
CA PRO A 102 -5.27 -8.50 9.98
C PRO A 102 -4.68 -7.80 8.76
N PHE A 103 -4.94 -8.32 7.57
CA PHE A 103 -4.40 -7.75 6.33
C PHE A 103 -4.85 -6.31 6.08
N ASP A 104 -6.02 -5.93 6.62
CA ASP A 104 -6.58 -4.57 6.57
C ASP A 104 -5.62 -3.53 7.19
N GLU A 105 -4.73 -3.93 8.10
CA GLU A 105 -3.71 -3.05 8.66
C GLU A 105 -2.70 -2.61 7.59
N GLU A 106 -2.45 -3.45 6.58
CA GLU A 106 -1.51 -3.16 5.50
C GLU A 106 -2.01 -2.02 4.62
N LEU A 107 -3.33 -1.98 4.33
CA LEU A 107 -3.95 -0.83 3.67
C LEU A 107 -3.59 0.45 4.42
N LEU A 108 -3.95 0.53 5.71
CA LEU A 108 -3.76 1.75 6.48
C LEU A 108 -2.28 2.14 6.55
N LYS A 109 -1.39 1.19 6.82
CA LYS A 109 0.06 1.42 6.85
C LYS A 109 0.61 1.94 5.51
N SER A 110 0.00 1.54 4.39
CA SER A 110 0.42 1.98 3.05
C SER A 110 0.02 3.43 2.75
N ILE A 111 -0.97 4.01 3.46
CA ILE A 111 -1.44 5.37 3.20
C ILE A 111 -0.42 6.42 3.68
N PRO A 112 0.20 7.17 2.76
CA PRO A 112 1.18 8.19 3.12
C PRO A 112 0.54 9.43 3.74
N SER A 113 1.36 10.25 4.40
CA SER A 113 0.92 11.57 4.88
C SER A 113 0.71 12.55 3.72
N GLN A 114 -0.12 13.57 3.94
CA GLN A 114 -0.41 14.59 2.91
C GLN A 114 0.86 15.30 2.43
N ASN A 115 1.76 15.63 3.36
CA ASN A 115 3.07 16.20 3.06
C ASN A 115 3.89 15.32 2.12
N LEU A 116 3.86 14.01 2.36
CA LEU A 116 4.59 13.05 1.55
C LEU A 116 3.96 12.94 0.15
N ILE A 117 2.63 12.95 0.06
CA ILE A 117 1.91 12.94 -1.21
C ILE A 117 2.29 14.16 -2.07
N VAL A 118 2.17 15.36 -1.51
CA VAL A 118 2.51 16.61 -2.21
C VAL A 118 3.95 16.60 -2.68
N ARG A 119 4.86 16.15 -1.80
CA ARG A 119 6.28 16.07 -2.12
C ARG A 119 6.56 15.07 -3.24
N GLU A 120 6.03 13.85 -3.18
CA GLU A 120 6.29 12.84 -4.20
C GLU A 120 5.72 13.25 -5.56
N MET A 121 4.51 13.82 -5.59
CA MET A 121 3.91 14.37 -6.80
C MET A 121 4.77 15.47 -7.42
N LYS A 122 5.15 16.49 -6.64
CA LYS A 122 5.98 17.61 -7.12
C LYS A 122 7.36 17.16 -7.59
N MET A 123 7.96 16.21 -6.87
CA MET A 123 9.24 15.65 -7.27
C MET A 123 9.14 14.83 -8.57
N SER A 124 8.05 14.11 -8.78
CA SER A 124 7.81 13.38 -10.03
C SER A 124 7.69 14.35 -11.21
N GLU A 125 6.89 15.41 -11.07
CA GLU A 125 6.78 16.49 -12.06
C GLU A 125 8.15 17.06 -12.44
N MET A 126 8.96 17.42 -11.45
CA MET A 126 10.29 17.98 -11.67
C MET A 126 11.25 16.98 -12.34
N ASN A 127 11.21 15.70 -11.94
CA ASN A 127 12.06 14.67 -12.54
C ASN A 127 11.73 14.49 -14.03
N GLU A 128 10.46 14.56 -14.41
CA GLU A 128 10.05 14.49 -15.81
C GLU A 128 10.46 15.73 -16.61
N GLU A 129 10.30 16.94 -16.06
CA GLU A 129 10.83 18.17 -16.67
C GLU A 129 12.35 18.09 -16.88
N PHE A 130 13.06 17.54 -15.90
CA PHE A 130 14.49 17.36 -15.97
C PHE A 130 14.91 16.34 -17.05
N LYS A 131 14.21 15.20 -17.15
CA LYS A 131 14.43 14.22 -18.23
C LYS A 131 14.22 14.86 -19.59
N GLN A 132 13.18 15.70 -19.74
CA GLN A 132 12.95 16.44 -20.98
C GLN A 132 14.09 17.39 -21.30
N ARG A 133 14.58 18.17 -20.33
CA ARG A 133 15.72 19.09 -20.52
C ARG A 133 17.01 18.37 -20.91
N LEU A 134 17.29 17.21 -20.30
CA LEU A 134 18.43 16.36 -20.68
C LEU A 134 18.30 15.85 -22.13
N ASN A 135 17.11 15.37 -22.50
CA ASN A 135 16.85 14.89 -23.85
C ASN A 135 16.96 16.03 -24.89
N SER A 136 16.75 17.29 -24.49
CA SER A 136 16.97 18.48 -25.32
C SER A 136 18.44 18.95 -25.40
N GLY A 137 19.41 18.14 -24.94
CA GLY A 137 20.84 18.44 -25.06
C GLY A 137 21.40 19.40 -24.02
N SER A 138 20.66 19.70 -22.93
CA SER A 138 21.15 20.56 -21.85
C SER A 138 22.23 19.84 -21.03
N LEU A 139 23.41 20.44 -20.92
CA LEU A 139 24.50 19.96 -20.06
C LEU A 139 24.16 20.25 -18.59
N ILE A 140 23.54 19.28 -17.91
CA ILE A 140 23.30 19.36 -16.47
C ILE A 140 24.10 18.26 -15.77
N THR A 141 24.98 18.66 -14.86
CA THR A 141 25.84 17.72 -14.14
C THR A 141 25.03 16.96 -13.09
N LYS A 142 25.43 15.71 -12.77
CA LYS A 142 24.82 14.94 -11.66
C LYS A 142 24.83 15.71 -10.32
N HIS A 143 25.83 16.56 -10.12
CA HIS A 143 25.95 17.42 -8.94
C HIS A 143 24.86 18.50 -8.90
N ASP A 144 24.61 19.17 -10.03
CA ASP A 144 23.56 20.19 -10.16
C ASP A 144 22.18 19.61 -9.90
N LYS A 145 21.91 18.39 -10.41
CA LYS A 145 20.69 17.63 -10.13
C LYS A 145 20.47 17.41 -8.63
N LEU A 146 21.53 17.12 -7.89
CA LEU A 146 21.45 16.79 -6.47
C LEU A 146 21.23 18.04 -5.61
N LEU A 147 21.84 19.17 -5.97
CA LEU A 147 21.63 20.46 -5.31
C LEU A 147 20.21 21.00 -5.51
N ILE A 148 19.69 20.95 -6.75
CA ILE A 148 18.32 21.33 -7.07
C ILE A 148 17.33 20.48 -6.26
N LYS A 149 17.51 19.14 -6.30
CA LYS A 149 16.69 18.20 -5.52
C LYS A 149 16.69 18.50 -4.02
N GLN A 150 17.82 18.87 -3.42
CA GLN A 150 17.87 19.20 -1.99
C GLN A 150 17.18 20.53 -1.65
N LYS A 151 17.38 21.57 -2.47
CA LYS A 151 16.79 22.89 -2.25
C LYS A 151 15.26 22.82 -2.36
N ASP A 152 14.75 22.13 -3.38
CA ASP A 152 13.31 22.07 -3.63
C ASP A 152 12.59 21.17 -2.62
N ILE A 153 13.22 20.12 -2.12
CA ILE A 153 12.64 19.28 -1.05
C ILE A 153 12.41 20.06 0.24
N LYS A 154 13.33 20.96 0.60
CA LYS A 154 13.13 21.86 1.76
C LYS A 154 12.00 22.85 1.52
N ASN A 155 11.78 23.27 0.27
CA ASN A 155 10.66 24.14 -0.07
C ASN A 155 9.33 23.38 0.00
N TYR A 156 9.26 22.16 -0.53
CA TYR A 156 8.04 21.34 -0.52
C TYR A 156 7.61 20.89 0.88
N SER A 157 8.55 20.69 1.81
CA SER A 157 8.22 20.36 3.20
C SER A 157 7.50 21.49 3.95
N ASN A 158 7.57 22.73 3.45
CA ASN A 158 6.95 23.90 4.06
C ASN A 158 5.62 24.30 3.40
N LEU A 159 5.18 23.56 2.37
CA LEU A 159 3.92 23.82 1.70
C LEU A 159 2.74 23.36 2.55
N ASP A 160 1.64 24.11 2.46
CA ASP A 160 0.34 23.71 3.01
C ASP A 160 -0.26 22.60 2.13
N PRO A 161 -0.39 21.36 2.62
CA PRO A 161 -0.84 20.25 1.79
C PRO A 161 -2.25 20.42 1.27
N SER A 162 -3.13 21.06 2.04
CA SER A 162 -4.54 21.24 1.70
C SER A 162 -4.72 22.03 0.40
N LYS A 163 -3.78 22.89 0.04
CA LYS A 163 -3.81 23.71 -1.18
C LYS A 163 -3.14 23.06 -2.39
N HIS A 164 -2.31 22.05 -2.16
CA HIS A 164 -1.45 21.44 -3.17
C HIS A 164 -1.68 19.95 -3.36
N LEU A 165 -2.66 19.37 -2.65
CA LEU A 165 -2.98 17.95 -2.76
C LEU A 165 -3.66 17.68 -4.10
N VAL A 166 -2.98 16.87 -4.92
CA VAL A 166 -3.53 16.37 -6.18
C VAL A 166 -4.39 15.13 -5.89
N LYS A 167 -5.43 14.92 -6.71
CA LYS A 167 -6.28 13.74 -6.59
C LYS A 167 -5.49 12.46 -6.85
N ILE A 168 -5.59 11.50 -5.94
CA ILE A 168 -4.92 10.20 -6.04
C ILE A 168 -5.85 9.23 -6.78
N PRO A 169 -5.38 8.60 -7.86
CA PRO A 169 -6.20 7.63 -8.57
C PRO A 169 -6.33 6.33 -7.77
N ILE A 170 -7.53 5.76 -7.76
CA ILE A 170 -7.84 4.43 -7.25
C ILE A 170 -8.24 3.56 -8.42
N PHE A 171 -7.50 2.49 -8.62
CA PHE A 171 -7.70 1.56 -9.71
C PHE A 171 -8.47 0.33 -9.25
N TYR A 172 -9.60 0.04 -9.91
CA TYR A 172 -10.46 -1.09 -9.56
C TYR A 172 -11.04 -1.81 -10.77
N PRO A 173 -11.35 -3.12 -10.67
CA PRO A 173 -12.07 -3.85 -11.70
C PRO A 173 -13.58 -3.63 -11.57
N ASP A 174 -14.15 -2.83 -12.47
CA ASP A 174 -15.60 -2.58 -12.57
C ASP A 174 -16.43 -3.87 -12.77
N SER A 175 -15.85 -4.86 -13.46
CA SER A 175 -16.43 -6.18 -13.68
C SER A 175 -16.67 -7.01 -12.42
N ILE A 176 -16.07 -6.63 -11.28
CA ILE A 176 -16.14 -7.39 -10.02
C ILE A 176 -16.62 -6.53 -8.85
N SER A 177 -16.20 -5.26 -8.76
CA SER A 177 -16.52 -4.40 -7.62
C SER A 177 -16.95 -3.01 -8.08
N SER A 178 -17.98 -2.47 -7.43
CA SER A 178 -18.48 -1.12 -7.71
C SER A 178 -17.63 -0.05 -7.01
N LYS A 179 -17.69 1.15 -7.56
CA LYS A 179 -17.08 2.35 -6.94
C LYS A 179 -17.61 2.58 -5.52
N GLU A 180 -18.91 2.42 -5.32
CA GLU A 180 -19.60 2.65 -4.06
C GLU A 180 -19.13 1.66 -2.99
N GLN A 181 -18.95 0.39 -3.35
CA GLN A 181 -18.42 -0.64 -2.44
C GLN A 181 -17.02 -0.28 -1.95
N ILE A 182 -16.13 0.13 -2.86
CA ILE A 182 -14.75 0.51 -2.51
C ILE A 182 -14.75 1.77 -1.65
N HIS A 183 -15.54 2.77 -2.03
CA HIS A 183 -15.66 4.01 -1.27
C HIS A 183 -16.16 3.75 0.16
N GLN A 184 -17.20 2.93 0.31
CA GLN A 184 -17.74 2.54 1.60
C GLN A 184 -16.70 1.80 2.46
N GLN A 185 -15.97 0.86 1.85
CA GLN A 185 -14.90 0.14 2.52
C GLN A 185 -13.79 1.08 3.03
N LEU A 186 -13.40 2.08 2.24
CA LEU A 186 -12.42 3.10 2.66
C LEU A 186 -12.94 3.95 3.82
N ILE A 187 -14.22 4.35 3.81
CA ILE A 187 -14.85 5.07 4.92
C ILE A 187 -14.82 4.24 6.21
N GLU A 188 -15.12 2.95 6.13
CA GLU A 188 -15.08 2.06 7.30
C GLU A 188 -13.68 1.96 7.91
N TYR A 189 -12.64 1.83 7.09
CA TYR A 189 -11.25 1.83 7.56
C TYR A 189 -10.83 3.18 8.15
N ALA A 190 -11.25 4.29 7.55
CA ALA A 190 -10.93 5.63 8.01
C ALA A 190 -11.60 5.95 9.36
N THR A 191 -12.89 5.68 9.50
CA THR A 191 -13.71 6.03 10.67
C THR A 191 -13.42 5.15 11.89
N SER A 192 -13.28 3.83 11.68
CA SER A 192 -13.05 2.89 12.78
C SER A 192 -11.57 2.73 13.15
N GLY A 193 -10.66 3.01 12.20
CA GLY A 193 -9.23 2.71 12.31
C GLY A 193 -8.54 3.42 13.45
N TYR A 194 -8.73 4.74 13.60
CA TYR A 194 -7.99 5.54 14.57
C TYR A 194 -8.20 5.06 16.02
N LYS A 195 -9.46 4.99 16.47
CA LYS A 195 -9.81 4.58 17.83
C LYS A 195 -9.37 3.14 18.12
N LYS A 196 -9.59 2.24 17.16
CA LYS A 196 -9.19 0.83 17.26
C LYS A 196 -7.68 0.72 17.46
N HIS A 197 -6.90 1.32 16.57
CA HIS A 197 -5.44 1.17 16.58
C HIS A 197 -4.77 1.92 17.73
N PHE A 198 -5.30 3.09 18.14
CA PHE A 198 -4.81 3.78 19.33
C PHE A 198 -4.97 2.93 20.60
N LYS A 199 -6.15 2.30 20.80
CA LYS A 199 -6.41 1.41 21.94
C LYS A 199 -5.39 0.27 22.00
N TYR A 200 -5.18 -0.43 20.89
CA TYR A 200 -4.24 -1.55 20.85
C TYR A 200 -2.78 -1.12 20.90
N LEU A 201 -2.42 0.06 20.38
CA LEU A 201 -1.10 0.65 20.58
C LEU A 201 -0.81 0.79 22.09
N CYS A 202 -1.72 1.42 22.84
CA CYS A 202 -1.57 1.58 24.28
C CYS A 202 -1.45 0.24 25.01
N TYR A 203 -2.26 -0.75 24.65
CA TYR A 203 -2.16 -2.10 25.24
C TYR A 203 -0.81 -2.75 24.98
N ASN A 204 -0.33 -2.74 23.72
CA ASN A 204 0.97 -3.35 23.41
C ASN A 204 2.10 -2.64 24.16
N LEU A 205 2.10 -1.30 24.23
CA LEU A 205 3.09 -0.54 24.98
C LEU A 205 3.08 -0.86 26.48
N LEU A 206 1.88 -1.05 27.06
CA LEU A 206 1.74 -1.43 28.47
C LEU A 206 2.31 -2.82 28.79
N PHE A 207 2.20 -3.78 27.85
CA PHE A 207 2.67 -5.15 28.07
C PHE A 207 4.13 -5.39 27.70
N ILE A 208 4.79 -4.49 26.94
CA ILE A 208 6.23 -4.62 26.62
C ILE A 208 7.09 -4.77 27.89
N PRO A 209 6.96 -3.93 28.94
CA PRO A 209 7.74 -4.06 30.18
C PRO A 209 7.61 -5.44 30.85
N VAL A 210 6.42 -6.04 30.77
CA VAL A 210 6.14 -7.37 31.35
C VAL A 210 6.97 -8.47 30.66
N THR A 211 7.34 -8.27 29.40
CA THR A 211 8.17 -9.23 28.65
C THR A 211 9.67 -9.02 28.84
N LEU A 212 10.12 -7.92 29.47
CA LEU A 212 11.55 -7.64 29.65
C LEU A 212 12.32 -8.69 30.46
N PRO A 213 11.76 -9.33 31.51
CA PRO A 213 12.47 -10.39 32.23
C PRO A 213 12.90 -11.56 31.32
N LEU A 214 12.15 -11.83 30.23
CA LEU A 214 12.48 -12.90 29.27
C LEU A 214 13.79 -12.63 28.50
N VAL A 215 14.25 -11.37 28.44
CA VAL A 215 15.52 -11.01 27.78
C VAL A 215 16.73 -11.61 28.51
N LEU A 216 16.59 -11.94 29.80
CA LEU A 216 17.67 -12.50 30.61
C LEU A 216 17.98 -13.98 30.30
N ILE A 217 17.16 -14.64 29.49
CA ILE A 217 17.33 -16.06 29.14
C ILE A 217 18.20 -16.17 27.86
N PRO A 218 19.44 -16.69 27.94
CA PRO A 218 20.40 -16.63 26.84
C PRO A 218 20.11 -17.59 25.67
N ILE A 219 19.18 -18.54 25.83
CA ILE A 219 18.93 -19.62 24.86
C ILE A 219 17.85 -19.25 23.83
N VAL A 220 16.91 -18.37 24.19
CA VAL A 220 15.69 -18.11 23.38
C VAL A 220 15.52 -16.61 23.18
N PRO A 221 15.32 -16.11 21.94
CA PRO A 221 15.00 -14.70 21.72
C PRO A 221 13.67 -14.36 22.41
N ASN A 222 13.54 -13.16 22.96
CA ASN A 222 12.30 -12.67 23.54
C ASN A 222 11.23 -12.41 22.46
N VAL A 223 10.73 -13.49 21.83
CA VAL A 223 9.69 -13.45 20.80
C VAL A 223 8.46 -12.69 21.27
N PRO A 224 7.95 -12.87 22.51
CA PRO A 224 6.82 -12.09 23.01
C PRO A 224 7.08 -10.58 22.99
N GLY A 225 8.23 -10.13 23.52
CA GLY A 225 8.57 -8.71 23.56
C GLY A 225 8.77 -8.11 22.17
N PHE A 226 9.50 -8.80 21.29
CA PHE A 226 9.67 -8.36 19.90
C PHE A 226 8.35 -8.31 19.15
N TYR A 227 7.47 -9.29 19.34
CA TYR A 227 6.16 -9.31 18.72
C TYR A 227 5.30 -8.14 19.23
N LEU A 228 5.24 -7.88 20.54
CA LEU A 228 4.48 -6.74 21.08
C LEU A 228 5.03 -5.40 20.58
N ALA A 229 6.35 -5.22 20.51
CA ALA A 229 6.96 -4.03 19.95
C ALA A 229 6.61 -3.85 18.46
N TYR A 230 6.68 -4.92 17.67
CA TYR A 230 6.25 -4.91 16.27
C TYR A 230 4.75 -4.60 16.13
N ARG A 231 3.90 -5.17 16.99
CA ARG A 231 2.46 -4.88 17.00
C ARG A 231 2.16 -3.43 17.39
N ALA A 232 2.89 -2.87 18.36
CA ALA A 232 2.81 -1.46 18.68
C ALA A 232 3.17 -0.59 17.45
N TRP A 233 4.27 -0.90 16.76
CA TRP A 233 4.64 -0.21 15.52
C TRP A 233 3.56 -0.35 14.43
N CYS A 234 3.01 -1.55 14.19
CA CYS A 234 1.94 -1.75 13.22
C CYS A 234 0.71 -0.88 13.55
N HIS A 235 0.27 -0.89 14.81
CA HIS A 235 -0.88 -0.10 15.25
C HIS A 235 -0.63 1.40 15.19
N PHE A 236 0.58 1.87 15.52
CA PHE A 236 0.94 3.27 15.36
C PHE A 236 0.83 3.70 13.89
N ASN A 237 1.41 2.93 12.96
CA ASN A 237 1.36 3.26 11.54
C ASN A 237 -0.06 3.15 10.97
N ALA A 238 -0.82 2.13 11.34
CA ALA A 238 -2.22 2.00 10.92
C ALA A 238 -3.11 3.14 11.47
N MET A 239 -2.85 3.61 12.69
CA MET A 239 -3.52 4.79 13.25
C MET A 239 -3.22 6.06 12.45
N MET A 240 -1.95 6.30 12.11
CA MET A 240 -1.55 7.43 11.26
C MET A 240 -2.16 7.31 9.87
N GLY A 241 -2.15 6.12 9.29
CA GLY A 241 -2.77 5.79 8.02
C GLY A 241 -4.27 6.05 7.98
N SER A 242 -4.99 5.67 9.03
CA SER A 242 -6.42 5.98 9.17
C SER A 242 -6.69 7.48 9.21
N LYS A 243 -5.86 8.25 9.93
CA LYS A 243 -5.96 9.72 9.94
C LYS A 243 -5.71 10.32 8.56
N HIS A 244 -4.70 9.83 7.83
CA HIS A 244 -4.42 10.30 6.47
C HIS A 244 -5.55 9.91 5.50
N LEU A 245 -6.10 8.70 5.63
CA LEU A 245 -7.21 8.23 4.81
C LEU A 245 -8.48 9.03 5.07
N SER A 246 -8.80 9.36 6.34
CA SER A 246 -9.91 10.25 6.67
C SER A 246 -9.81 11.57 5.93
N PHE A 247 -8.63 12.18 5.90
CA PHE A 247 -8.40 13.41 5.16
C PHE A 247 -8.62 13.25 3.65
N LEU A 248 -8.17 12.14 3.05
CA LEU A 248 -8.40 11.88 1.62
C LEU A 248 -9.88 11.70 1.27
N LEU A 249 -10.71 11.30 2.25
CA LEU A 249 -12.14 11.08 2.11
C LEU A 249 -13.00 12.31 2.49
N GLU A 250 -12.40 13.36 3.06
CA GLU A 250 -13.10 14.61 3.35
C GLU A 250 -13.72 15.22 2.09
N ASN A 251 -14.78 16.03 2.28
CA ASN A 251 -15.52 16.68 1.19
C ASN A 251 -15.95 15.71 0.06
N ASN A 252 -16.48 14.54 0.44
CA ASN A 252 -16.94 13.51 -0.48
C ASN A 252 -15.80 12.92 -1.35
N ALA A 253 -14.67 12.62 -0.73
CA ALA A 253 -13.50 12.05 -1.38
C ALA A 253 -12.94 12.90 -2.53
N GLU A 254 -12.93 14.23 -2.37
CA GLU A 254 -12.46 15.15 -3.40
C GLU A 254 -11.02 14.86 -3.84
N HIS A 255 -10.20 14.32 -2.94
CA HIS A 255 -8.80 13.97 -3.17
C HIS A 255 -8.60 12.57 -3.78
N LEU A 256 -9.67 11.86 -4.13
CA LEU A 256 -9.60 10.54 -4.76
C LEU A 256 -10.24 10.58 -6.14
N THR A 257 -9.70 9.79 -7.08
CA THR A 257 -10.28 9.64 -8.42
C THR A 257 -10.40 8.17 -8.74
N PHE A 258 -11.63 7.67 -8.76
CA PHE A 258 -11.93 6.28 -9.10
C PHE A 258 -11.74 6.07 -10.61
N LYS A 259 -10.87 5.13 -10.96
CA LYS A 259 -10.52 4.78 -12.34
C LYS A 259 -10.69 3.28 -12.54
N GLU A 260 -11.51 2.94 -13.52
CA GLU A 260 -11.73 1.56 -13.92
C GLU A 260 -10.47 1.02 -14.59
N ILE A 261 -10.08 -0.18 -14.22
CA ILE A 261 -9.01 -0.91 -14.88
C ILE A 261 -9.64 -1.71 -16.02
N ASN A 262 -9.32 -1.36 -17.27
CA ASN A 262 -9.71 -2.13 -18.44
C ASN A 262 -8.80 -3.37 -18.61
N LEU A 263 -8.78 -4.22 -17.59
CA LEU A 263 -8.21 -5.56 -17.63
C LEU A 263 -9.37 -6.54 -17.61
N ASN A 264 -9.22 -7.66 -18.32
CA ASN A 264 -10.16 -8.78 -18.19
C ASN A 264 -9.92 -9.53 -16.86
N SER A 265 -10.10 -8.83 -15.73
CA SER A 265 -9.84 -9.35 -14.39
C SER A 265 -10.64 -10.63 -14.15
N LEU A 266 -11.88 -10.68 -14.63
CA LEU A 266 -12.72 -11.87 -14.52
C LEU A 266 -12.14 -13.09 -15.27
N ALA A 267 -11.50 -12.89 -16.42
CA ALA A 267 -10.80 -13.98 -17.11
C ALA A 267 -9.53 -14.43 -16.38
N ILE A 268 -8.83 -13.54 -15.67
CA ILE A 268 -7.67 -13.91 -14.85
C ILE A 268 -8.15 -14.73 -13.64
N TYR A 269 -9.18 -14.25 -12.96
CA TYR A 269 -9.79 -14.94 -11.81
C TYR A 269 -10.32 -16.32 -12.22
N GLY A 270 -10.93 -16.43 -13.40
CA GLY A 270 -11.45 -17.68 -13.96
C GLY A 270 -10.40 -18.73 -14.36
N LYS A 271 -9.10 -18.43 -14.27
CA LYS A 271 -8.03 -19.43 -14.48
C LYS A 271 -7.79 -20.33 -13.27
N THR A 272 -8.43 -20.03 -12.13
CA THR A 272 -8.27 -20.81 -10.91
C THR A 272 -8.72 -22.26 -11.11
N LYS A 273 -8.01 -23.17 -10.45
CA LYS A 273 -8.37 -24.59 -10.38
C LYS A 273 -9.33 -24.91 -9.25
N ASP A 274 -9.63 -23.93 -8.39
CA ASP A 274 -10.58 -24.11 -7.29
C ASP A 274 -12.02 -24.08 -7.82
N GLU A 275 -12.66 -25.25 -7.84
CA GLU A 275 -14.03 -25.44 -8.32
C GLU A 275 -15.05 -24.57 -7.57
N LYS A 276 -14.87 -24.35 -6.26
CA LYS A 276 -15.77 -23.51 -5.46
C LYS A 276 -15.64 -22.05 -5.89
N VAL A 277 -14.42 -21.58 -6.10
CA VAL A 277 -14.17 -20.21 -6.57
C VAL A 277 -14.72 -20.03 -7.99
N LEU A 278 -14.57 -21.02 -8.87
CA LEU A 278 -15.16 -20.98 -10.22
C LEU A 278 -16.70 -20.85 -10.18
N GLN A 279 -17.36 -21.60 -9.29
CA GLN A 279 -18.81 -21.48 -9.08
C GLN A 279 -19.19 -20.09 -8.56
N ASN A 280 -18.43 -19.55 -7.60
CA ASN A 280 -18.64 -18.20 -7.08
C ASN A 280 -18.48 -17.11 -8.15
N ILE A 281 -17.50 -17.24 -9.05
CA ILE A 281 -17.31 -16.33 -10.19
C ILE A 281 -18.52 -16.37 -11.14
N GLN A 282 -19.13 -17.55 -11.35
CA GLN A 282 -20.36 -17.66 -12.13
C GLN A 282 -21.54 -17.01 -11.40
N ARG A 283 -21.64 -17.21 -10.08
CA ARG A 283 -22.66 -16.62 -9.21
C ARG A 283 -22.64 -15.08 -9.22
N LEU A 284 -21.44 -14.50 -9.27
CA LEU A 284 -21.23 -13.07 -9.46
C LEU A 284 -21.82 -12.58 -10.79
N LYS A 285 -21.61 -13.31 -11.90
CA LYS A 285 -22.15 -12.96 -13.22
C LYS A 285 -23.69 -13.01 -13.26
N THR A 286 -24.30 -13.89 -12.47
CA THR A 286 -25.76 -13.99 -12.36
C THR A 286 -26.37 -12.93 -11.43
N GLY A 287 -25.55 -12.14 -10.74
CA GLY A 287 -26.00 -11.08 -9.83
C GLY A 287 -26.48 -11.57 -8.47
N ASP A 288 -26.19 -12.81 -8.09
CA ASP A 288 -26.55 -13.35 -6.78
C ASP A 288 -25.51 -12.92 -5.73
N ASN A 289 -25.92 -11.99 -4.87
CA ASN A 289 -25.09 -11.32 -3.86
C ASN A 289 -25.68 -11.44 -2.44
N THR A 290 -26.51 -12.45 -2.17
CA THR A 290 -27.12 -12.66 -0.84
C THR A 290 -26.03 -12.80 0.24
N ASP A 291 -25.10 -13.72 0.00
CA ASP A 291 -24.05 -14.09 0.94
C ASP A 291 -22.68 -13.55 0.52
N GLU A 292 -21.75 -13.47 1.48
CA GLU A 292 -20.36 -13.16 1.17
C GLU A 292 -19.62 -14.43 0.72
N TYR A 293 -18.88 -14.36 -0.40
CA TYR A 293 -18.15 -15.51 -0.93
C TYR A 293 -16.82 -15.10 -1.58
N ILE A 294 -15.83 -16.00 -1.53
CA ILE A 294 -14.49 -15.80 -2.11
C ILE A 294 -14.56 -15.81 -3.64
N LEU A 295 -13.91 -14.82 -4.25
CA LEU A 295 -13.79 -14.66 -5.70
C LEU A 295 -12.37 -14.96 -6.22
N LEU A 296 -11.35 -14.75 -5.39
CA LEU A 296 -9.95 -14.92 -5.79
C LEU A 296 -9.37 -16.22 -5.24
N GLY A 297 -8.96 -17.11 -6.14
CA GLY A 297 -8.22 -18.34 -5.80
C GLY A 297 -6.77 -18.04 -5.43
N GLU A 298 -6.22 -18.79 -4.47
CA GLU A 298 -4.81 -18.63 -4.04
C GLU A 298 -3.81 -18.98 -5.15
N ASP A 299 -4.19 -19.90 -6.04
CA ASP A 299 -3.38 -20.38 -7.16
C ASP A 299 -3.20 -19.35 -8.29
N VAL A 300 -4.12 -18.40 -8.41
CA VAL A 300 -4.07 -17.31 -9.39
C VAL A 300 -3.69 -15.96 -8.79
N ALA A 301 -3.42 -15.90 -7.48
CA ALA A 301 -3.04 -14.67 -6.79
C ALA A 301 -1.80 -14.01 -7.41
N ASP A 302 -0.84 -14.80 -7.90
CA ASP A 302 0.37 -14.32 -8.54
C ASP A 302 0.07 -13.64 -9.89
N ASP A 303 -0.80 -14.24 -10.70
CA ASP A 303 -1.24 -13.71 -11.99
C ASP A 303 -2.04 -12.41 -11.81
N VAL A 304 -2.91 -12.36 -10.79
CA VAL A 304 -3.68 -11.16 -10.44
C VAL A 304 -2.74 -10.06 -9.96
N ALA A 305 -1.84 -10.33 -9.01
CA ALA A 305 -0.88 -9.35 -8.53
C ALA A 305 -0.03 -8.78 -9.68
N LYS A 306 0.42 -9.62 -10.61
CA LYS A 306 1.13 -9.20 -11.81
C LYS A 306 0.30 -8.30 -12.71
N ALA A 307 -0.97 -8.64 -12.95
CA ALA A 307 -1.87 -7.85 -13.77
C ALA A 307 -2.14 -6.45 -13.18
N TYR A 308 -2.13 -6.33 -11.86
CA TYR A 308 -2.28 -5.06 -11.12
C TYR A 308 -0.94 -4.36 -10.85
N TYR A 309 0.17 -4.87 -11.38
CA TYR A 309 1.54 -4.37 -11.17
C TYR A 309 1.93 -4.28 -9.69
N ALA A 310 1.50 -5.27 -8.93
CA ALA A 310 1.64 -5.40 -7.49
C ALA A 310 2.26 -6.74 -7.11
N GLU A 311 3.21 -7.24 -7.90
CA GLU A 311 3.94 -8.50 -7.66
C GLU A 311 4.59 -8.53 -6.27
N ASP A 312 4.94 -7.36 -5.73
CA ASP A 312 5.48 -7.17 -4.39
C ASP A 312 4.48 -7.49 -3.27
N LEU A 313 3.17 -7.53 -3.56
CA LEU A 313 2.09 -7.76 -2.59
C LEU A 313 1.55 -9.19 -2.61
N VAL A 314 2.16 -10.09 -3.38
CA VAL A 314 1.71 -11.48 -3.52
C VAL A 314 1.59 -12.17 -2.15
N SER A 315 2.56 -11.97 -1.27
CA SER A 315 2.60 -12.63 0.03
C SER A 315 1.47 -12.14 0.93
N GLU A 316 1.26 -10.84 0.96
CA GLU A 316 0.20 -10.16 1.69
C GLU A 316 -1.18 -10.53 1.17
N LEU A 317 -1.32 -10.65 -0.16
CA LEU A 317 -2.54 -11.08 -0.82
C LEU A 317 -2.90 -12.52 -0.43
N LYS A 318 -1.94 -13.45 -0.42
CA LYS A 318 -2.15 -14.83 0.03
C LYS A 318 -2.54 -14.90 1.51
N ILE A 319 -1.95 -14.06 2.36
CA ILE A 319 -2.35 -13.93 3.77
C ILE A 319 -3.80 -13.44 3.88
N ALA A 320 -4.18 -12.42 3.10
CA ALA A 320 -5.53 -11.88 3.09
C ALA A 320 -6.56 -12.94 2.67
N LEU A 321 -6.27 -13.68 1.60
CA LEU A 321 -7.11 -14.78 1.12
C LEU A 321 -7.28 -15.87 2.17
N LYS A 322 -6.21 -16.27 2.85
CA LYS A 322 -6.28 -17.25 3.92
C LYS A 322 -7.15 -16.78 5.08
N GLN A 323 -7.05 -15.50 5.46
CA GLN A 323 -7.84 -14.92 6.55
C GLN A 323 -9.33 -14.85 6.19
N GLU A 324 -9.67 -14.38 4.98
CA GLU A 324 -11.08 -14.32 4.53
C GLU A 324 -11.68 -15.71 4.34
N ASN A 325 -10.92 -16.66 3.77
CA ASN A 325 -11.35 -18.07 3.71
C ASN A 325 -11.66 -18.63 5.11
N GLN A 326 -10.81 -18.37 6.10
CA GLN A 326 -11.04 -18.82 7.46
C GLN A 326 -12.23 -18.13 8.14
N LYS A 327 -12.56 -16.90 7.74
CA LYS A 327 -13.69 -16.15 8.28
C LYS A 327 -15.02 -16.66 7.70
N LEU A 328 -15.06 -16.99 6.40
CA LEU A 328 -16.27 -17.44 5.72
C LEU A 328 -16.62 -18.92 5.97
N ASN A 329 -15.65 -19.72 6.41
CA ASN A 329 -15.88 -21.13 6.81
C ASN A 329 -16.20 -21.31 8.30
N LYS A 330 -16.39 -20.22 9.06
CA LYS A 330 -16.75 -20.25 10.49
C LYS A 330 -18.23 -20.00 10.69
#